data_AF-A0A450T7C9-F1
#
_entry.id   AF-A0A450T7C9-F1
#
_cell.length_a   1.000
_cell.length_b   1.000
_cell.length_c   1.000
_cell.angle_alpha   90.00
_cell.angle_beta   90.00
_cell.angle_gamma   90.00
#
_symmetry.space_group_name_H-M   'P 1'
#
loop_
_entity.id
_entity.type
_entity.pdbx_description
1 polymer ?
#
loop_
_entity_poly.entity_id
_entity_poly.type
_entity_poly.pdbx_seq_one_letter_code
_entity_poly.pdbx_strand_id
1 'polypeptide(L)' 'MTAIPFDTHRFIQTLRKAGVEEEQAIAHKDALGEAAFATKADLVEMEQRIKLDIIKWMVGVALAQSALVVGLIDLLSKSG' A
#
# COMPACT_ATOMS: atom_id res chain seq x y z
N MET A 1 2.17 16.03 9.32
CA MET A 1 3.28 15.34 8.61
C MET A 1 4.29 16.39 8.23
N THR A 2 5.49 16.36 8.80
CA THR A 2 6.54 17.34 8.49
C THR A 2 7.16 16.96 7.15
N ALA A 3 6.97 17.78 6.11
CA ALA A 3 7.67 17.60 4.85
C ALA A 3 9.15 17.88 5.08
N ILE A 4 10.02 16.90 4.80
CA ILE A 4 11.46 17.13 4.78
C ILE A 4 11.79 17.64 3.37
N PRO A 5 12.23 18.90 3.21
CA PRO A 5 12.55 19.44 1.89
C PRO A 5 13.77 18.70 1.30
N PHE A 6 13.70 18.40 0.00
CA PHE A 6 14.82 17.81 -0.72
C PHE A 6 15.86 18.89 -1.05
N ASP A 7 16.98 18.88 -0.33
CA ASP A 7 18.10 19.80 -0.55
C ASP A 7 18.95 19.34 -1.75
N THR A 8 18.61 19.90 -2.92
CA THR A 8 19.30 19.64 -4.19
C THR A 8 20.79 19.92 -4.12
N HIS A 9 21.21 20.99 -3.45
CA HIS A 9 22.61 21.40 -3.39
C HIS A 9 23.42 20.44 -2.51
N ARG A 10 22.91 20.10 -1.33
CA ARG A 10 23.56 19.12 -0.45
C ARG A 10 23.61 17.74 -1.08
N PHE A 11 22.58 17.34 -1.83
CA PHE A 11 22.55 16.07 -2.56
C PHE A 11 23.67 15.98 -3.59
N ILE A 12 23.78 16.97 -4.49
CA ILE A 12 24.85 17.03 -5.51
C ILE A 12 26.23 17.03 -4.86
N GLN A 13 26.44 17.86 -3.82
CA GLN A 13 27.71 17.89 -3.10
C GLN A 13 28.10 16.56 -2.47
N THR A 14 27.12 15.80 -1.98
CA THR A 14 27.36 14.48 -1.38
C THR A 14 27.84 13.50 -2.44
N LEU A 15 27.21 13.49 -3.62
CA LEU A 15 27.63 12.64 -4.74
C LEU A 15 29.04 13.00 -5.22
N ARG A 16 29.33 14.29 -5.36
CA ARG A 16 30.67 14.76 -5.76
C ARG A 16 31.77 14.39 -4.79
N LYS A 17 31.51 14.48 -3.48
CA LYS A 17 32.46 14.05 -2.44
C LYS A 17 32.72 12.54 -2.50
N ALA A 18 31.79 11.77 -3.02
CA ALA A 18 31.93 10.33 -3.26
C ALA A 18 32.61 10.01 -4.61
N GLY A 19 33.04 11.01 -5.39
CA GLY A 19 33.72 10.84 -6.66
C GLY A 19 32.80 10.76 -7.88
N VAL A 20 31.50 11.03 -7.73
CA VAL A 20 30.57 11.16 -8.86
C VAL A 20 30.86 12.48 -9.59
N GLU A 21 30.94 12.41 -10.91
CA GLU A 21 31.14 13.58 -11.76
C GLU A 21 29.91 14.52 -11.70
N GLU A 22 30.10 15.83 -11.92
CA GLU A 22 29.05 16.84 -11.69
C GLU A 22 27.82 16.61 -12.60
N GLU A 23 28.04 16.35 -13.89
CA GLU A 23 26.96 16.07 -14.84
C GLU A 23 26.15 14.86 -14.41
N GLN A 24 26.82 13.81 -13.94
CA GLN A 24 26.16 12.64 -13.36
C GLN A 24 25.38 13.01 -12.10
N ALA A 25 25.96 13.77 -11.16
CA ALA A 25 25.29 14.15 -9.93
C ALA A 25 24.01 14.98 -10.18
N ILE A 26 24.04 15.85 -11.18
CA ILE A 26 22.86 16.60 -11.66
C ILE A 26 21.82 15.64 -12.24
N ALA A 27 22.22 14.70 -13.11
CA ALA A 27 21.31 13.72 -13.69
C ALA A 27 20.60 12.86 -12.61
N HIS A 28 21.30 12.46 -11.55
CA HIS A 28 20.70 11.74 -10.42
C HIS A 28 19.70 12.61 -9.67
N LYS A 29 20.00 13.90 -9.48
CA LYS A 29 19.11 14.84 -8.82
C LYS A 29 17.84 15.09 -9.62
N ASP A 30 17.96 15.22 -10.94
CA ASP A 30 16.81 15.45 -11.81
C ASP A 30 15.93 14.19 -11.89
N ALA A 31 16.53 13.02 -12.07
CA ALA A 31 15.80 11.74 -12.03
C ALA A 31 15.08 11.54 -10.69
N LEU A 32 15.69 11.93 -9.57
CA LEU A 32 15.08 11.83 -8.24
C LEU A 32 13.99 12.87 -8.01
N GLY A 33 14.12 14.08 -8.57
CA GLY A 33 13.12 15.14 -8.49
C GLY A 33 11.87 14.84 -9.34
N GLU A 34 12.04 14.12 -10.43
CA GLU A 34 10.94 13.67 -11.31
C GLU A 34 10.37 12.30 -10.91
N ALA A 35 11.01 11.59 -9.98
CA ALA A 35 10.53 10.30 -9.51
C ALA A 35 9.19 10.44 -8.75
N ALA A 36 8.18 9.72 -9.22
CA ALA A 36 6.89 9.61 -8.55
C ALA A 36 7.00 8.62 -7.37
N PHE A 37 7.27 9.13 -6.17
CA PHE A 37 7.26 8.33 -4.95
C PHE A 37 5.85 8.17 -4.40
N ALA A 38 5.52 6.95 -3.98
CA ALA A 38 4.31 6.71 -3.20
C ALA A 38 4.39 7.53 -1.89
N THR A 39 3.37 8.33 -1.66
CA THR A 39 3.20 9.11 -0.44
C THR A 39 2.63 8.23 0.67
N LYS A 40 2.72 8.70 1.91
CA LYS A 40 2.03 8.02 3.02
C LYS A 40 0.50 7.96 2.81
N ALA A 41 -0.08 8.92 2.09
CA ALA A 41 -1.49 8.91 1.78
C ALA A 41 -1.85 7.74 0.85
N ASP A 42 -1.03 7.49 -0.18
CA ASP A 42 -1.22 6.36 -1.09
C ASP A 42 -1.16 5.02 -0.36
N LEU A 43 -0.25 4.90 0.62
CA LEU A 43 -0.16 3.70 1.47
C LEU A 43 -1.39 3.51 2.35
N VAL A 44 -1.91 4.58 2.96
CA VAL A 44 -3.13 4.53 3.78
C VAL A 44 -4.34 4.18 2.94
N GLU A 45 -4.47 4.74 1.74
CA GLU A 45 -5.55 4.40 0.82
C GLU A 45 -5.50 2.91 0.42
N MET A 46 -4.30 2.41 0.10
CA MET A 46 -4.09 1.00 -0.22
C MET A 46 -4.45 0.09 0.97
N GLU A 47 -4.04 0.45 2.19
CA GLU A 47 -4.38 -0.29 3.40
C GLU A 47 -5.91 -0.35 3.64
N GLN A 48 -6.59 0.77 3.46
CA GLN A 48 -8.05 0.84 3.57
C GLN A 48 -8.74 -0.04 2.53
N ARG A 49 -8.28 0.00 1.28
CA ARG A 49 -8.81 -0.82 0.19
C ARG A 49 -8.69 -2.32 0.51
N ILE A 50 -7.50 -2.74 0.95
CA ILE A 50 -7.24 -4.14 1.35
C ILE A 50 -8.15 -4.54 2.51
N LYS A 51 -8.30 -3.69 3.54
CA LYS A 51 -9.20 -3.98 4.67
C LYS A 51 -10.65 -4.15 4.22
N LEU A 52 -11.13 -3.28 3.33
CA LEU A 52 -12.49 -3.36 2.81
C LEU A 52 -12.72 -4.63 1.99
N ASP A 53 -11.77 -5.02 1.15
CA ASP A 53 -11.85 -6.26 0.38
C ASP A 53 -11.86 -7.49 1.29
N ILE A 54 -11.01 -7.51 2.33
CA ILE A 54 -11.01 -8.59 3.33
C ILE A 54 -12.36 -8.65 4.05
N ILE A 55 -12.89 -7.53 4.54
CA ILE A 55 -14.19 -7.47 5.23
C ILE A 55 -15.30 -7.98 4.30
N LYS A 56 -15.31 -7.54 3.03
CA LYS A 56 -16.30 -7.98 2.05
C LYS A 56 -16.30 -9.51 1.88
N TRP A 57 -15.12 -10.11 1.72
CA TRP A 57 -15.00 -11.56 1.59
C TRP A 57 -15.36 -12.29 2.89
N MET A 58 -14.97 -11.76 4.06
CA MET A 58 -15.35 -12.32 5.35
C MET A 58 -16.87 -12.34 5.56
N VAL A 59 -17.57 -11.26 5.23
CA VAL A 59 -19.04 -11.20 5.30
C VAL A 59 -19.66 -12.22 4.35
N GLY A 60 -19.16 -12.33 3.11
CA GLY A 60 -19.64 -13.32 2.14
C GLY A 60 -19.51 -14.77 2.65
N VAL A 61 -18.36 -15.12 3.20
CA VAL A 61 -18.11 -16.45 3.77
C VAL A 61 -18.97 -16.70 5.01
N ALA A 62 -19.10 -15.72 5.90
CA ALA A 62 -19.92 -15.84 7.11
C ALA A 62 -21.41 -16.08 6.78
N LEU A 63 -21.94 -15.40 5.77
CA LEU A 63 -23.31 -15.60 5.29
C LEU A 63 -23.49 -17.00 4.67
N ALA A 64 -22.54 -17.44 3.83
CA ALA A 64 -22.58 -18.78 3.25
C ALA A 64 -22.53 -19.87 4.33
N GLN A 65 -21.64 -19.74 5.32
CA GLN A 65 -21.56 -20.66 6.46
C GLN A 65 -22.85 -20.67 7.28
N SER A 66 -23.44 -19.49 7.55
CA SER A 66 -24.70 -19.39 8.28
C SER A 66 -25.85 -20.09 7.54
N ALA A 67 -25.95 -19.90 6.22
CA ALA A 67 -26.95 -20.57 5.41
C ALA A 67 -26.78 -22.09 5.41
N LEU A 68 -25.54 -22.59 5.35
CA LEU A 68 -25.24 -24.02 5.45
C LEU A 68 -25.66 -24.60 6.81
N VAL A 69 -25.35 -23.92 7.91
CA VAL A 69 -25.74 -24.36 9.27
C VAL A 69 -27.25 -24.42 9.41
N VAL A 70 -27.96 -23.37 8.97
CA VAL A 70 -29.44 -23.33 9.01
C VAL A 70 -30.04 -24.45 8.15
N GLY A 71 -29.52 -24.67 6.95
CA GLY A 71 -29.98 -25.75 6.07
C GLY A 71 -29.77 -27.15 6.67
N LEU A 72 -28.65 -27.38 7.35
CA LEU A 72 -28.39 -28.63 8.05
C LEU A 72 -29.36 -28.85 9.23
N ILE A 73 -29.68 -27.81 9.99
CA ILE A 73 -30.64 -27.88 11.09
C ILE A 73 -32.05 -28.24 10.57
N ASP A 74 -32.51 -27.60 9.48
CA ASP A 74 -33.82 -27.91 8.88
C ASP A 74 -33.88 -29.35 8.34
N LEU A 75 -32.81 -29.81 7.68
CA LEU A 75 -32.72 -31.17 7.16
C LEU A 75 -32.77 -32.22 8.28
N LEU A 76 -32.01 -32.01 9.36
CA LEU A 76 -32.02 -32.92 10.51
C LEU A 76 -33.37 -32.92 11.23
N SER A 77 -34.03 -31.77 11.33
CA SER A 77 -35.35 -31.64 11.97
C SER A 77 -36.46 -32.37 11.22
N LYS A 78 -36.32 -32.58 9.90
CA LYS A 78 -37.29 -33.33 9.08
C LYS A 78 -37.05 -34.84 9.07
N SER A 79 -35.88 -35.30 9.53
CA SER A 79 -35.48 -36.71 9.48
C SER A 79 -35.71 -37.49 10.79
N GLY A 80 -36.11 -36.82 11.88
CA GLY A 80 -36.46 -37.43 13.16
C GLY A 80 -37.95 -37.34 13.43
#